data_AF-A0A832I3S4-F1
#
_entry.id   AF-A0A832I3S4-F1
#
_cell.length_a   1.000
_cell.length_b   1.000
_cell.length_c   1.000
_cell.angle_alpha   90.00
_cell.angle_beta   90.00
_cell.angle_gamma   90.00
#
_symmetry.space_group_name_H-M   'P 1'
#
loop_
_entity.id
_entity.type
_entity.pdbx_description
1 polymer ?
#
loop_
_entity_poly.entity_id
_entity_poly.type
_entity_poly.pdbx_seq_one_letter_code
_entity_poly.pdbx_strand_id
1 'polypeptide(L)' 'MTTKDLESKQPCACTQAATDFLKMVSPIKEGMLKEVRCKGCGKTFLTNFETEYCYDCRKKLKAEA' A
#
# COMPACT_ATOMS: atom_id res chain seq x y z
N MET A 1 17.38 -17.37 14.86
CA MET A 1 17.36 -16.50 13.66
C MET A 1 17.75 -17.35 12.46
N THR A 2 16.78 -17.81 11.67
CA THR A 2 17.06 -18.38 10.34
C THR A 2 15.78 -18.31 9.52
N THR A 3 15.66 -17.27 8.71
CA THR A 3 14.66 -17.15 7.63
C THR A 3 15.05 -18.14 6.53
N LYS A 4 14.55 -19.36 6.63
CA LYS A 4 14.58 -20.33 5.52
C LYS A 4 13.27 -20.19 4.73
N ASP A 5 13.39 -20.41 3.43
CA ASP A 5 12.29 -20.61 2.47
C ASP A 5 11.64 -19.33 1.91
N LEU A 6 12.46 -18.48 1.30
CA LEU A 6 12.05 -17.75 0.09
C LEU A 6 12.52 -18.56 -1.13
N GLU A 7 12.00 -19.78 -1.26
CA GLU A 7 12.21 -20.58 -2.48
C GLU A 7 11.53 -19.88 -3.66
N SER A 8 12.37 -19.53 -4.63
CA SER A 8 12.00 -19.12 -5.98
C SER A 8 11.16 -20.21 -6.67
N LYS A 9 9.85 -20.24 -6.38
CA LYS A 9 8.92 -21.16 -7.01
C LYS A 9 8.55 -20.58 -8.37
N GLN A 10 9.19 -21.05 -9.45
CA GLN A 10 8.83 -20.64 -10.79
C GLN A 10 7.34 -20.95 -11.04
N PRO A 11 6.56 -20.00 -11.59
CA PRO A 11 5.14 -20.21 -11.85
C PRO A 11 4.93 -21.36 -12.85
N CYS A 12 3.83 -22.11 -12.72
CA CYS A 12 3.49 -23.14 -13.71
C CYS A 12 3.20 -22.47 -15.05
N ALA A 13 3.37 -23.20 -16.16
CA ALA A 13 3.00 -22.71 -17.50
C ALA A 13 1.55 -22.18 -17.56
N CYS A 14 0.66 -22.76 -16.74
CA CYS A 14 -0.73 -22.32 -16.56
C CYS A 14 -0.90 -20.94 -15.90
N THR A 15 0.00 -20.53 -15.01
CA THR A 15 -0.12 -19.30 -14.22
C THR A 15 0.86 -18.21 -14.64
N GLN A 16 1.74 -18.52 -15.60
CA GLN A 16 2.73 -17.59 -16.15
C GLN A 16 2.06 -16.30 -16.68
N ALA A 17 0.99 -16.43 -17.44
CA ALA A 17 0.28 -15.29 -18.03
C ALA A 17 -0.36 -14.36 -16.98
N ALA A 18 -0.93 -14.93 -15.91
CA ALA A 18 -1.49 -14.16 -14.80
C ALA A 18 -0.39 -13.43 -14.02
N THR A 19 0.76 -14.08 -13.84
CA THR A 19 1.92 -13.50 -13.15
C THR A 19 2.53 -12.35 -13.95
N ASP A 20 2.60 -12.50 -15.27
CA ASP A 20 3.11 -11.47 -16.18
C ASP A 20 2.21 -10.23 -16.19
N PHE A 21 0.88 -10.43 -16.22
CA PHE A 21 -0.08 -9.33 -16.13
C PHE A 21 0.04 -8.56 -14.81
N LEU A 22 0.18 -9.25 -13.67
CA LEU A 22 0.36 -8.59 -12.37
C LEU A 22 1.67 -7.79 -12.31
N LYS A 23 2.76 -8.28 -12.92
CA LYS A 23 4.02 -7.54 -13.03
C LYS A 23 3.89 -6.30 -13.92
N MET A 24 3.08 -6.37 -14.98
CA MET A 24 2.84 -5.25 -15.88
C MET A 24 1.95 -4.16 -15.26
N VAL A 25 0.94 -4.56 -14.46
CA VAL A 25 -0.06 -3.66 -13.87
C VAL A 25 0.37 -3.06 -12.53
N SER A 26 1.36 -3.67 -11.85
CA SER A 26 1.78 -3.22 -10.52
C SER A 26 3.14 -2.52 -10.49
N PRO A 27 3.39 -1.43 -11.24
CA PRO A 27 4.41 -0.46 -10.86
C PRO A 27 3.80 0.49 -9.83
N ILE A 28 3.32 -0.04 -8.68
CA ILE A 28 3.27 0.81 -7.49
C ILE A 28 4.74 1.05 -7.18
N LYS A 29 5.31 2.12 -7.77
CA LYS A 29 6.70 2.50 -7.58
C LYS A 29 6.94 2.56 -6.08
N GLU A 30 7.75 1.64 -5.59
CA GLU A 30 8.22 1.59 -4.21
C GLU A 30 8.81 2.96 -3.89
N GLY A 31 8.05 3.82 -3.21
CA GLY A 31 8.43 5.22 -2.96
C GLY A 31 7.34 6.28 -3.17
N MET A 32 6.18 5.95 -3.77
CA MET A 32 5.07 6.93 -3.89
C MET A 32 4.21 7.05 -2.63
N LEU A 33 4.21 6.05 -1.75
CA LEU A 33 3.49 6.13 -0.48
C LEU A 33 4.38 6.78 0.58
N LYS A 34 3.91 7.90 1.13
CA LYS A 34 4.49 8.59 2.27
C LYS A 34 3.83 8.08 3.54
N GLU A 35 4.63 7.84 4.57
CA GLU A 35 4.12 7.57 5.91
C GLU A 35 3.73 8.90 6.57
N VAL A 36 2.48 9.01 7.01
CA VAL A 36 1.96 10.21 7.66
C VAL A 36 1.24 9.84 8.96
N ARG A 37 1.48 10.64 10.00
CA ARG A 37 0.79 10.52 11.29
C ARG A 37 -0.40 11.48 11.35
N CYS A 38 -1.59 10.94 11.57
CA CYS A 38 -2.82 11.72 11.68
C CYS A 38 -2.78 12.64 12.91
N LYS A 39 -3.02 13.94 12.72
CA LYS A 39 -3.13 14.92 13.82
C LYS A 39 -4.36 14.74 14.72
N GLY A 40 -5.42 14.11 14.20
CA GLY A 40 -6.69 13.94 14.95
C GLY A 40 -6.74 12.70 15.84
N CYS A 41 -6.16 11.57 15.40
CA CYS A 41 -6.23 10.30 16.14
C CYS A 41 -4.86 9.67 16.45
N GLY A 42 -3.77 10.29 15.99
CA GLY A 42 -2.41 9.81 16.24
C GLY A 42 -1.99 8.57 15.46
N LYS A 43 -2.88 7.96 14.66
CA LYS A 43 -2.60 6.78 13.83
C LYS A 43 -1.65 7.12 12.68
N THR A 44 -0.73 6.21 12.40
CA THR A 44 0.18 6.28 11.24
C THR A 44 -0.42 5.51 10.06
N PHE A 45 -0.38 6.09 8.87
CA PHE A 45 -0.89 5.47 7.64
C PHE A 45 -0.04 5.85 6.43
N LEU A 46 -0.09 5.01 5.41
CA LEU A 46 0.58 5.23 4.13
C LEU A 46 -0.37 5.91 3.16
N THR A 47 0.07 7.00 2.53
CA THR A 47 -0.72 7.78 1.58
C THR A 47 0.16 8.34 0.47
N ASN A 48 -0.35 8.36 -0.75
CA ASN A 48 0.28 9.05 -1.88
C ASN A 48 -0.20 10.51 -2.04
N PHE A 49 -1.17 10.94 -1.22
CA PHE A 49 -1.69 12.31 -1.21
C PHE A 49 -1.17 13.07 0.02
N GLU A 50 -0.97 14.37 -0.13
CA GLU A 50 -0.61 15.27 0.98
C GLU A 50 -1.83 15.48 1.87
N THR A 51 -1.81 14.87 3.05
CA THR A 51 -2.89 15.01 4.03
C THR A 51 -2.37 14.84 5.45
N GLU A 52 -2.89 15.64 6.38
CA GLU A 52 -2.51 15.61 7.79
C GLU A 52 -3.49 14.79 8.66
N TYR A 53 -4.58 14.31 8.05
CA TYR A 53 -5.67 13.62 8.72
C TYR A 53 -5.97 12.30 8.03
N CYS A 54 -6.25 11.25 8.81
CA CYS A 54 -6.74 10.00 8.27
C CYS A 54 -8.15 10.17 7.67
N TYR A 55 -8.60 9.19 6.88
CA TYR A 55 -9.89 9.21 6.22
C TYR A 55 -11.06 9.47 7.19
N ASP A 56 -11.06 8.80 8.35
CA ASP A 56 -12.11 8.99 9.38
C ASP A 56 -12.14 10.41 9.94
N CYS A 57 -10.98 10.96 10.30
CA CYS A 57 -10.88 12.33 10.82
C CYS A 57 -11.26 13.36 9.75
N ARG A 58 -10.82 13.16 8.51
CA ARG A 58 -11.17 14.02 7.37
C ARG A 58 -12.68 14.01 7.11
N LYS A 59 -13.34 12.86 7.25
CA LYS A 59 -14.79 12.73 7.09
C LYS A 59 -15.55 13.50 8.16
N LYS A 60 -15.09 13.47 9.41
CA LYS A 60 -15.69 14.25 10.52
C LYS A 60 -15.58 15.76 10.27
N LEU A 61 -14.40 16.25 9.89
CA LEU A 61 -14.17 17.66 9.58
C LEU A 61 -15.06 18.20 8.46
N LYS A 62 -15.38 17.38 7.45
CA LYS A 62 -16.26 17.77 6.34
C LYS A 62 -17.75 17.74 6.68
N ALA A 63 -18.15 17.07 7.76
CA ALA A 63 -19.55 16.97 8.15
C ALA A 63 -20.04 18.20 8.92
N GLU A 64 -19.13 19.05 9.39
CA GLU A 64 -19.41 20.25 10.19
C GLU A 64 -19.15 21.56 9.40
N ALA A 65 -18.92 21.47 8.09
CA ALA A 65 -18.65 22.59 7.19
C ALA A 65 -19.86 22.94 6.31
#